data_AF-A0A8B8R1Y0-F1
#
_entry.id   AF-A0A8B8R1Y0-F1
#
_cell.length_a   1.000
_cell.length_b   1.000
_cell.length_c   1.000
_cell.angle_alpha   90.00
_cell.angle_beta   90.00
_cell.angle_gamma   90.00
#
_symmetry.space_group_name_H-M   'P 1'
#
loop_
_entity.id
_entity.type
_entity.pdbx_description
1 polymer ?
#
loop_
_entity_poly.entity_id
_entity_poly.type
_entity_poly.pdbx_seq_one_letter_code
_entity_poly.pdbx_strand_id
1 'polypeptide(L)'
;MPDVLKAIKQGIKGCQAIISSIDKLQKAYGKPKIDIDLSHMPTDEQKSFMLSIAEEGLRTVLSNSNYDKIARDEAMKKVSEEAFEVMQEKFPQTDVGVFPEAFNHAVRTVYKKILSETNIRCDGRKFNEVRPISCKVDLYKPLHGSALFQRGQTQVFCSTTFDSPDAAFRTDSMTSLVSGVKDKNFMLHYEFPPYATNEIGRVSTMPSRREIGHGALAEKAVRPLVPDNHDMTIRLNCEVLESNGSSSMASVCAGSLSLMDAGVQIKEHIAGVAMGMVGSETEMEEYPDKSIDELADSLILTDILGFEDYIGDMDFKIAGTRRAITAFQLDVKPKNGVSPKLIYKAIQKAHIARAEIITKMDGAIKEPRKTKKDNHPVIKTIYVPPNRVAKLIGFGGSNLKKMMAQIGVRVSSYVSPSSLSSSDDITGETSNAQTQDNFIIFAPNKEAMEEAEEYIETCIEEQKEPELEFNAIYTATIREIRPNGVMITLHQSMNPVLLHLSQLDTRHVSHPSALNLKEGDQIQVKYFGRDPASGQMRLSRKSLMLTANPKIHRDPLN
;
A
#
# COMPACT_ATOMS: atom_id res chain seq x y z
N MET A 1 18.41 -1.12 17.61
CA MET A 1 19.30 -2.21 17.12
C MET A 1 19.31 -3.42 18.06
N PRO A 2 19.51 -3.29 19.38
CA PRO A 2 19.49 -4.44 20.30
C PRO A 2 18.16 -5.21 20.30
N ASP A 3 17.04 -4.50 20.09
CA ASP A 3 15.70 -5.10 20.12
C ASP A 3 15.49 -6.13 19.01
N VAL A 4 16.04 -5.89 17.81
CA VAL A 4 15.95 -6.85 16.69
C VAL A 4 16.69 -8.14 17.04
N LEU A 5 17.90 -8.05 17.61
CA LEU A 5 18.65 -9.23 18.03
C LEU A 5 17.93 -9.98 19.16
N LYS A 6 17.33 -9.25 20.10
CA LYS A 6 16.52 -9.82 21.18
C LYS A 6 15.31 -10.57 20.61
N ALA A 7 14.63 -9.98 19.63
CA ALA A 7 13.50 -10.59 18.95
C ALA A 7 13.90 -11.87 18.21
N ILE A 8 15.02 -11.87 17.48
CA ILE A 8 15.55 -13.07 16.81
C ILE A 8 15.84 -14.18 17.83
N LYS A 9 16.54 -13.87 18.92
CA LYS A 9 16.84 -14.85 19.98
C LYS A 9 15.57 -15.41 20.62
N GLN A 10 14.57 -14.56 20.87
CA GLN A 10 13.29 -14.98 21.42
C GLN A 10 12.53 -15.89 20.44
N GLY A 11 12.53 -15.54 19.15
CA GLY A 11 11.95 -16.37 18.08
C GLY A 11 12.61 -17.74 17.99
N ILE A 12 13.95 -17.80 17.96
CA ILE A 12 14.71 -19.06 17.97
C ILE A 12 14.31 -19.91 19.18
N LYS A 13 14.27 -19.32 20.38
CA LYS A 13 13.87 -20.03 21.60
C LYS A 13 12.45 -20.58 21.50
N GLY A 14 11.51 -19.82 20.94
CA GLY A 14 10.14 -20.27 20.69
C GLY A 14 10.07 -21.45 19.72
N CYS A 15 10.83 -21.39 18.62
CA CYS A 15 10.89 -22.45 17.61
C CYS A 15 11.45 -23.77 18.17
N GLN A 16 12.35 -23.75 19.16
CA GLN A 16 12.92 -24.98 19.73
C GLN A 16 11.84 -25.92 20.31
N ALA A 17 10.79 -25.37 20.93
CA ALA A 17 9.68 -26.17 21.44
C ALA A 17 8.89 -26.85 20.31
N ILE A 18 8.69 -26.15 19.20
CA ILE A 18 8.00 -26.67 18.01
C ILE A 18 8.84 -27.76 17.36
N ILE A 19 10.13 -27.51 17.12
CA ILE A 19 11.08 -28.49 16.55
C ILE A 19 11.12 -29.75 17.41
N SER A 20 11.29 -29.61 18.72
CA SER A 20 11.31 -30.75 19.66
C SER A 20 10.01 -31.56 19.61
N SER A 21 8.86 -30.91 19.38
CA SER A 21 7.56 -31.58 19.27
C SER A 21 7.43 -32.32 17.94
N ILE A 22 7.88 -31.71 16.83
CA ILE A 22 7.96 -32.36 15.52
C ILE A 22 8.88 -33.58 15.57
N ASP A 23 10.05 -33.48 16.21
CA ASP A 23 10.99 -34.60 16.37
C ASP A 23 10.39 -35.75 17.18
N LYS A 24 9.67 -35.44 18.26
CA LYS A 24 8.94 -36.47 19.04
C LYS A 24 7.87 -37.15 18.20
N LEU A 25 7.10 -36.39 17.41
CA LEU A 25 6.09 -36.92 16.51
C LEU A 25 6.71 -37.80 15.42
N GLN A 26 7.83 -37.36 14.84
CA GLN A 26 8.58 -38.11 13.84
C GLN A 26 9.14 -39.41 14.41
N LYS A 27 9.59 -39.44 15.67
CA LYS A 27 10.04 -40.68 16.33
C LYS A 27 8.89 -41.64 16.61
N ALA A 28 7.72 -41.13 16.99
CA ALA A 28 6.57 -41.95 17.35
C ALA A 28 5.82 -42.50 16.12
N TYR A 29 5.68 -41.70 15.06
CA TYR A 29 4.82 -42.03 13.91
C TYR A 29 5.46 -41.70 12.54
N GLY A 30 6.77 -41.46 12.50
CA GLY A 30 7.47 -41.15 11.26
C GLY A 30 7.51 -42.32 10.29
N LYS A 31 7.31 -42.02 9.01
CA LYS A 31 7.56 -42.97 7.91
C LYS A 31 9.06 -43.21 7.74
N PRO A 32 9.48 -44.37 7.17
CA PRO A 32 10.87 -44.57 6.78
C PRO A 32 11.34 -43.43 5.87
N LYS A 33 12.60 -43.01 6.05
CA LYS A 33 13.21 -42.00 5.19
C LYS A 33 13.30 -42.56 3.77
N ILE A 34 13.00 -41.72 2.79
CA ILE A 34 13.13 -42.08 1.37
C ILE A 34 14.62 -42.11 1.06
N ASP A 35 15.09 -43.20 0.44
CA ASP A 35 16.42 -43.24 -0.16
C ASP A 35 16.40 -42.36 -1.41
N ILE A 36 17.20 -41.30 -1.37
CA ILE A 36 17.33 -40.34 -2.47
C ILE A 36 18.51 -40.78 -3.32
N ASP A 37 18.30 -40.97 -4.61
CA ASP A 37 19.39 -41.18 -5.55
C ASP A 37 20.18 -39.89 -5.73
N LEU A 38 21.47 -39.93 -5.36
CA LEU A 38 22.41 -38.82 -5.48
C LEU A 38 23.25 -38.90 -6.76
N SER A 39 22.95 -39.84 -7.66
CA SER A 39 23.65 -40.00 -8.94
C SER A 39 23.65 -38.74 -9.82
N HIS A 40 22.64 -37.87 -9.65
CA HIS A 40 22.53 -36.57 -10.33
C HIS A 40 23.38 -35.45 -9.69
N MET A 41 24.10 -35.73 -8.60
CA MET A 41 24.99 -34.76 -7.95
C MET A 41 26.44 -35.00 -8.39
N PRO A 42 27.26 -33.95 -8.54
CA PRO A 42 28.64 -34.11 -8.91
C PRO A 42 29.44 -34.80 -7.80
N THR A 43 30.21 -35.81 -8.18
CA THR A 43 31.22 -36.45 -7.32
C THR A 43 32.33 -35.47 -6.97
N ASP A 44 33.06 -35.74 -5.89
CA ASP A 44 34.16 -34.86 -5.48
C ASP A 44 35.33 -34.86 -6.49
N GLU A 45 35.53 -35.96 -7.22
CA GLU A 45 36.46 -36.02 -8.36
C GLU A 45 36.02 -35.07 -9.49
N GLN A 46 34.74 -35.05 -9.85
CA GLN A 46 34.21 -34.13 -10.86
C GLN A 46 34.30 -32.67 -10.42
N LYS A 47 34.01 -32.36 -9.15
CA LYS A 47 34.15 -30.99 -8.61
C LYS A 47 35.59 -30.52 -8.63
N SER A 48 36.53 -31.34 -8.18
CA SER A 48 37.96 -31.00 -8.14
C SER A 48 38.53 -30.85 -9.55
N PHE A 49 38.14 -31.73 -10.48
CA PHE A 49 38.56 -31.60 -11.88
C PHE A 49 37.97 -30.34 -12.53
N MET A 50 36.67 -30.08 -12.37
CA MET A 50 36.02 -28.85 -12.84
C MET A 50 36.73 -27.59 -12.32
N LEU A 51 37.08 -27.58 -11.03
CA LEU A 51 37.83 -26.49 -10.43
C LEU A 51 39.19 -26.31 -11.12
N SER A 52 39.92 -27.40 -11.35
CA SER A 52 41.26 -27.33 -11.96
C SER A 52 41.27 -26.75 -13.38
N ILE A 53 40.23 -27.03 -14.18
CA ILE A 53 40.15 -26.55 -15.57
C ILE A 53 39.55 -25.13 -15.65
N ALA A 54 38.65 -24.77 -14.74
CA ALA A 54 37.96 -23.47 -14.80
C ALA A 54 38.67 -22.38 -13.98
N GLU A 55 39.56 -22.71 -13.03
CA GLU A 55 40.11 -21.76 -12.06
C GLU A 55 40.80 -20.55 -12.71
N GLU A 56 41.63 -20.74 -13.74
CA GLU A 56 42.33 -19.65 -14.41
C GLU A 56 41.37 -18.69 -15.14
N GLY A 57 40.43 -19.24 -15.91
CA GLY A 57 39.40 -18.46 -16.60
C GLY A 57 38.52 -17.70 -15.62
N LEU A 58 38.07 -18.37 -14.55
CA LEU A 58 37.26 -17.77 -13.48
C LEU A 58 38.03 -16.65 -12.76
N ARG A 59 39.31 -16.85 -12.43
CA ARG A 59 40.14 -15.80 -11.80
C ARG A 59 40.29 -14.59 -12.69
N THR A 60 40.50 -14.80 -13.98
CA THR A 60 40.62 -13.72 -14.97
C THR A 60 39.34 -12.89 -15.04
N VAL A 61 38.18 -13.55 -15.12
CA VAL A 61 36.89 -12.87 -15.22
C VAL A 61 36.50 -12.17 -13.91
N LEU A 62 36.62 -12.86 -12.77
CA LEU A 62 36.16 -12.36 -11.48
C LEU A 62 37.08 -11.31 -10.86
N SER A 63 38.34 -11.23 -11.29
CA SER A 63 39.28 -10.19 -10.85
C SER A 63 39.23 -8.92 -11.73
N ASN A 64 38.53 -8.98 -12.86
CA ASN A 64 38.42 -7.84 -13.76
C ASN A 64 37.28 -6.89 -13.35
N SER A 65 37.63 -5.82 -12.64
CA SER A 65 36.69 -4.80 -12.17
C SER A 65 36.06 -3.95 -13.27
N ASN A 66 36.58 -4.01 -14.50
CA ASN A 66 36.04 -3.23 -15.63
C ASN A 66 34.80 -3.89 -16.27
N TYR A 67 34.49 -5.14 -15.92
CA TYR A 67 33.29 -5.78 -16.42
C TYR A 67 32.03 -5.26 -15.73
N ASP A 68 31.09 -4.82 -16.55
CA ASP A 68 29.70 -4.65 -16.14
C ASP A 68 29.01 -6.02 -15.95
N LYS A 69 27.73 -6.03 -15.56
CA LYS A 69 26.96 -7.27 -15.41
C LYS A 69 27.01 -8.15 -16.67
N ILE A 70 26.66 -7.58 -17.83
CA ILE A 70 26.41 -8.35 -19.05
C ILE A 70 27.72 -8.92 -19.59
N ALA A 71 28.77 -8.10 -19.65
CA ALA A 71 30.09 -8.52 -20.11
C ALA A 71 30.66 -9.64 -19.21
N ARG A 72 30.43 -9.56 -17.89
CA ARG A 72 30.83 -10.63 -16.96
C ARG A 72 30.01 -11.90 -17.18
N ASP A 73 28.70 -11.81 -17.32
CA ASP A 73 27.84 -12.97 -17.54
C ASP A 73 28.21 -13.69 -18.86
N GLU A 74 28.49 -12.93 -19.93
CA GLU A 74 28.99 -13.48 -21.20
C GLU A 74 30.37 -14.14 -21.07
N ALA A 75 31.30 -13.52 -20.35
CA ALA A 75 32.64 -14.08 -20.12
C ALA A 75 32.58 -15.36 -19.27
N MET A 76 31.76 -15.37 -18.20
CA MET A 76 31.52 -16.54 -17.37
C MET A 76 30.88 -17.68 -18.17
N LYS A 77 29.96 -17.35 -19.09
CA LYS A 77 29.34 -18.33 -19.98
C LYS A 77 30.37 -19.01 -20.89
N LYS A 78 31.28 -18.24 -21.50
CA LYS A 78 32.37 -18.81 -22.30
C LYS A 78 33.23 -19.79 -21.51
N VAL A 79 33.65 -19.39 -20.30
CA VAL A 79 34.42 -20.27 -19.39
C VAL A 79 33.63 -21.54 -19.05
N SER A 80 32.31 -21.45 -18.86
CA SER A 80 31.47 -22.61 -18.60
C SER A 80 31.35 -23.55 -19.80
N GLU A 81 31.20 -23.02 -21.02
CA GLU A 81 31.10 -23.82 -22.25
C GLU A 81 32.41 -24.59 -22.50
N GLU A 82 33.56 -23.91 -22.42
CA GLU A 82 34.89 -24.52 -22.56
C GLU A 82 35.12 -25.61 -21.49
N ALA A 83 34.74 -25.34 -20.23
CA ALA A 83 34.89 -26.31 -19.15
C ALA A 83 33.97 -27.53 -19.32
N PHE A 84 32.76 -27.34 -19.85
CA PHE A 84 31.80 -28.42 -20.07
C PHE A 84 32.24 -29.38 -21.18
N GLU A 85 32.84 -28.87 -22.25
CA GLU A 85 33.40 -29.71 -23.32
C GLU A 85 34.49 -30.63 -22.76
N VAL A 86 35.44 -30.09 -22.01
CA VAL A 86 36.54 -30.86 -21.39
C VAL A 86 36.02 -31.85 -20.34
N MET A 87 35.00 -31.47 -19.56
CA MET A 87 34.34 -32.37 -18.61
C MET A 87 33.67 -33.54 -19.31
N GLN A 88 33.01 -33.30 -20.45
CA GLN A 88 32.32 -34.34 -21.22
C GLN A 88 33.31 -35.32 -21.84
N GLU A 89 34.46 -34.85 -22.32
CA GLU A 89 35.53 -35.72 -22.84
C GLU A 89 36.10 -36.64 -21.76
N LYS A 90 36.33 -36.12 -20.54
CA LYS A 90 36.89 -36.91 -19.44
C LYS A 90 35.86 -37.85 -18.79
N PHE A 91 34.61 -37.40 -18.68
CA PHE A 91 33.53 -38.14 -18.03
C PHE A 91 32.35 -38.39 -18.98
N PRO A 92 32.52 -39.16 -20.06
CA PRO A 92 31.51 -39.32 -21.11
C PRO A 92 30.22 -40.02 -20.66
N GLN A 93 30.25 -40.72 -19.52
CA GLN A 93 29.10 -41.41 -18.93
C GLN A 93 28.31 -40.55 -17.93
N THR A 94 28.77 -39.33 -17.67
CA THR A 94 28.08 -38.42 -16.73
C THR A 94 26.99 -37.65 -17.46
N ASP A 95 25.82 -37.54 -16.82
CA ASP A 95 24.75 -36.68 -17.31
C ASP A 95 25.22 -35.21 -17.33
N VAL A 96 25.00 -34.54 -18.46
CA VAL A 96 25.37 -33.13 -18.66
C VAL A 96 24.67 -32.22 -17.63
N GLY A 97 23.52 -32.64 -17.09
CA GLY A 97 22.81 -31.94 -16.01
C GLY A 97 23.63 -31.77 -14.71
N VAL A 98 24.68 -32.57 -14.52
CA VAL A 98 25.56 -32.53 -13.33
C VAL A 98 26.59 -31.40 -13.41
N PHE A 99 27.03 -31.02 -14.61
CA PHE A 99 28.13 -30.08 -14.81
C PHE A 99 27.85 -28.66 -14.30
N PRO A 100 26.63 -28.09 -14.44
CA PRO A 100 26.31 -26.79 -13.87
C PRO A 100 26.54 -26.71 -12.37
N GLU A 101 26.23 -27.76 -11.61
CA GLU A 101 26.46 -27.76 -10.17
C GLU A 101 27.95 -27.82 -9.83
N ALA A 102 28.73 -28.64 -10.54
CA ALA A 102 30.19 -28.68 -10.38
C ALA A 102 30.83 -27.32 -10.71
N PHE A 103 30.36 -26.65 -11.77
CA PHE A 103 30.83 -25.34 -12.15
C PHE A 103 30.45 -24.27 -11.11
N ASN A 104 29.21 -24.27 -10.62
CA ASN A 104 28.80 -23.37 -9.54
C ASN A 104 29.64 -23.56 -8.27
N HIS A 105 30.01 -24.80 -7.95
CA HIS A 105 30.96 -25.08 -6.88
C HIS A 105 32.34 -24.46 -7.17
N ALA A 106 32.88 -24.62 -8.38
CA ALA A 106 34.14 -24.01 -8.79
C ALA A 106 34.10 -22.47 -8.70
N VAL A 107 33.05 -21.83 -9.25
CA VAL A 107 32.82 -20.38 -9.18
C VAL A 107 32.84 -19.89 -7.74
N ARG A 108 32.09 -20.56 -6.85
CA ARG A 108 32.01 -20.19 -5.44
C ARG A 108 33.36 -20.31 -4.75
N THR A 109 34.09 -21.38 -5.00
CA THR A 109 35.42 -21.63 -4.42
C THR A 109 36.44 -20.61 -4.91
N VAL A 110 36.48 -20.33 -6.22
CA VAL A 110 37.41 -19.34 -6.81
C VAL A 110 37.10 -17.94 -6.31
N TYR A 111 35.82 -17.54 -6.27
CA TYR A 111 35.43 -16.23 -5.78
C TYR A 111 35.79 -16.04 -4.30
N LYS A 112 35.54 -17.06 -3.45
CA LYS A 112 36.00 -17.10 -2.05
C LYS A 112 37.51 -16.88 -1.93
N LYS A 113 38.31 -17.62 -2.72
CA LYS A 113 39.78 -17.47 -2.75
C LYS A 113 40.18 -16.03 -3.10
N ILE A 114 39.63 -15.46 -4.17
CA ILE A 114 39.93 -14.09 -4.60
C ILE A 114 39.61 -13.07 -3.50
N LEU A 115 38.43 -13.19 -2.89
CA LEU A 115 38.01 -12.31 -1.79
C LEU A 115 38.98 -12.40 -0.60
N SER A 116 39.41 -13.61 -0.24
CA SER A 116 40.35 -13.82 0.88
C SER A 116 41.76 -13.31 0.60
N GLU A 117 42.23 -13.41 -0.64
CA GLU A 117 43.58 -13.01 -1.07
C GLU A 117 43.69 -11.49 -1.27
N THR A 118 42.69 -10.89 -1.91
CA THR A 118 42.76 -9.50 -2.39
C THR A 118 41.96 -8.51 -1.54
N ASN A 119 40.95 -8.97 -0.80
CA ASN A 119 39.94 -8.13 -0.15
C ASN A 119 39.21 -7.17 -1.13
N ILE A 120 39.18 -7.51 -2.41
CA ILE A 120 38.55 -6.72 -3.48
C ILE A 120 37.48 -7.57 -4.15
N ARG A 121 36.31 -6.98 -4.35
CA ARG A 121 35.16 -7.63 -5.02
C ARG A 121 35.29 -7.57 -6.53
N CYS A 122 34.49 -8.36 -7.24
CA CYS A 122 34.52 -8.45 -8.71
C CYS A 122 34.14 -7.16 -9.44
N ASP A 123 33.62 -6.15 -8.75
CA ASP A 123 33.35 -4.81 -9.28
C ASP A 123 34.35 -3.75 -8.76
N GLY A 124 35.45 -4.19 -8.14
CA GLY A 124 36.53 -3.34 -7.61
C GLY A 124 36.25 -2.73 -6.23
N ARG A 125 35.06 -2.93 -5.65
CA ARG A 125 34.72 -2.38 -4.33
C ARG A 125 35.37 -3.14 -3.18
N LYS A 126 35.53 -2.45 -2.06
CA LYS A 126 35.76 -3.06 -0.75
C LYS A 126 34.46 -3.65 -0.18
N PHE A 127 34.60 -4.40 0.90
CA PHE A 127 33.52 -5.13 1.54
C PHE A 127 32.46 -4.20 2.15
N ASN A 128 32.85 -3.01 2.59
CA ASN A 128 31.99 -2.05 3.26
C ASN A 128 31.40 -0.96 2.34
N GLU A 129 31.73 -0.95 1.05
CA GLU A 129 31.38 0.13 0.13
C GLU A 129 30.02 -0.09 -0.55
N VAL A 130 29.22 0.98 -0.60
CA VAL A 130 27.97 1.04 -1.37
C VAL A 130 28.26 1.43 -2.82
N ARG A 131 27.50 0.91 -3.79
CA ARG A 131 27.64 1.31 -5.20
C ARG A 131 27.30 2.79 -5.39
N PRO A 132 27.75 3.42 -6.50
CA PRO A 132 27.35 4.78 -6.85
C PRO A 132 25.82 4.93 -6.89
N ILE A 133 25.30 5.99 -6.26
CA ILE A 133 23.87 6.28 -6.18
C ILE A 133 23.54 7.58 -6.92
N SER A 134 22.49 7.53 -7.72
CA SER A 134 21.85 8.70 -8.33
C SER A 134 20.36 8.68 -8.01
N CYS A 135 19.83 9.84 -7.67
CA CYS A 135 18.42 10.02 -7.33
C CYS A 135 17.86 11.18 -8.15
N LYS A 136 16.72 10.99 -8.80
CA LYS A 136 15.95 12.04 -9.46
C LYS A 136 14.51 11.99 -8.97
N VAL A 137 13.88 13.15 -8.83
CA VAL A 137 12.46 13.30 -8.47
C VAL A 137 11.77 14.19 -9.50
N ASP A 138 10.43 14.21 -9.49
CA ASP A 138 9.63 15.10 -10.34
C ASP A 138 9.85 14.90 -11.85
N LEU A 139 9.88 13.65 -12.26
CA LEU A 139 10.20 13.25 -13.63
C LEU A 139 9.07 13.55 -14.61
N TYR A 140 7.82 13.44 -14.14
CA TYR A 140 6.63 13.62 -14.99
C TYR A 140 5.58 14.46 -14.27
N LYS A 141 5.19 15.58 -14.91
CA LYS A 141 4.17 16.51 -14.38
C LYS A 141 2.82 15.85 -14.07
N PRO A 142 2.29 14.91 -14.87
CA PRO A 142 0.99 14.31 -14.60
C PRO A 142 0.95 13.37 -13.38
N LEU A 143 2.10 12.95 -12.85
CA LEU A 143 2.16 12.07 -11.68
C LEU A 143 2.13 12.89 -10.38
N HIS A 144 1.36 12.44 -9.38
CA HIS A 144 1.31 13.14 -8.09
C HIS A 144 2.69 13.16 -7.42
N GLY A 145 3.43 12.04 -7.50
CA GLY A 145 4.85 11.97 -7.16
C GLY A 145 5.59 11.00 -8.06
N SER A 146 6.88 11.25 -8.27
CA SER A 146 7.74 10.36 -9.05
C SER A 146 9.18 10.42 -8.58
N ALA A 147 9.87 9.28 -8.65
CA ALA A 147 11.29 9.19 -8.38
C ALA A 147 11.95 8.11 -9.23
N LEU A 148 13.20 8.35 -9.64
CA LEU A 148 14.09 7.37 -10.24
C LEU A 148 15.28 7.22 -9.31
N PHE A 149 15.40 6.06 -8.70
CA PHE A 149 16.51 5.70 -7.84
C PHE A 149 17.41 4.71 -8.58
N GLN A 150 18.69 5.04 -8.69
CA GLN A 150 19.69 4.17 -9.28
C GLN A 150 20.83 3.94 -8.30
N ARG A 151 21.20 2.67 -8.10
CA ARG A 151 22.35 2.24 -7.30
C ARG A 151 23.16 1.21 -8.08
N GLY A 152 24.28 1.64 -8.64
CA GLY A 152 25.01 0.90 -9.68
C GLY A 152 24.06 0.51 -10.81
N GLN A 153 24.11 -0.76 -11.23
CA GLN A 153 23.21 -1.33 -12.25
C GLN A 153 21.90 -1.86 -11.66
N THR A 154 21.34 -1.17 -10.67
CA THR A 154 19.99 -1.44 -10.13
C THR A 154 19.20 -0.15 -10.15
N GLN A 155 18.17 -0.08 -10.99
CA GLN A 155 17.40 1.13 -11.23
C GLN A 155 15.92 0.83 -11.03
N VAL A 156 15.26 1.67 -10.23
CA VAL A 156 13.82 1.57 -9.96
C VAL A 156 13.18 2.92 -10.16
N PHE A 157 12.14 2.94 -11.00
CA PHE A 157 11.22 4.05 -11.13
C PHE A 157 10.03 3.83 -10.20
N CYS A 158 9.67 4.83 -9.40
CA CYS A 158 8.53 4.77 -8.51
C CYS A 158 7.58 5.94 -8.75
N SER A 159 6.33 5.64 -9.06
CA SER A 159 5.24 6.64 -9.09
C SER A 159 4.38 6.55 -7.83
N THR A 160 3.92 7.71 -7.35
CA THR A 160 2.95 7.84 -6.27
C THR A 160 1.63 8.32 -6.86
N THR A 161 0.55 7.63 -6.50
CA THR A 161 -0.82 7.97 -6.88
C THR A 161 -1.68 8.09 -5.63
N PHE A 162 -2.61 9.03 -5.66
CA PHE A 162 -3.59 9.27 -4.60
C PHE A 162 -4.97 8.96 -5.17
N ASP A 163 -5.82 8.35 -4.36
CA ASP A 163 -7.24 8.15 -4.67
C ASP A 163 -8.05 8.36 -3.39
N SER A 164 -9.36 8.48 -3.56
CA SER A 164 -10.37 8.48 -2.51
C SER A 164 -10.17 7.35 -1.47
N PRO A 165 -10.59 7.56 -0.21
CA PRO A 165 -10.61 6.50 0.81
C PRO A 165 -11.35 5.24 0.36
N ASP A 166 -12.37 5.38 -0.48
CA ASP A 166 -13.16 4.26 -1.00
C ASP A 166 -12.39 3.36 -1.97
N ALA A 167 -11.27 3.85 -2.54
CA ALA A 167 -10.38 3.06 -3.38
C ALA A 167 -9.39 2.19 -2.58
N ALA A 168 -9.45 2.22 -1.25
CA ALA A 168 -8.67 1.32 -0.41
C ALA A 168 -8.97 -0.15 -0.78
N PHE A 169 -7.93 -0.97 -0.82
CA PHE A 169 -8.10 -2.39 -1.15
C PHE A 169 -8.81 -3.10 0.00
N ARG A 170 -10.00 -3.65 -0.27
CA ARG A 170 -10.81 -4.39 0.70
C ARG A 170 -10.52 -5.88 0.58
N THR A 171 -10.14 -6.50 1.68
CA THR A 171 -9.90 -7.95 1.71
C THR A 171 -11.24 -8.69 1.71
N ASP A 172 -11.25 -9.94 1.23
CA ASP A 172 -12.43 -10.79 1.35
C ASP A 172 -12.72 -11.11 2.83
N SER A 173 -13.95 -11.52 3.13
CA SER A 173 -14.40 -11.73 4.50
C SER A 173 -13.56 -12.76 5.27
N MET A 174 -13.06 -13.81 4.61
CA MET A 174 -12.21 -14.81 5.27
C MET A 174 -10.83 -14.24 5.59
N THR A 175 -10.21 -13.54 4.63
CA THR A 175 -8.92 -12.88 4.86
C THR A 175 -9.03 -11.80 5.92
N SER A 176 -10.12 -11.02 5.94
CA SER A 176 -10.42 -10.04 6.99
C SER A 176 -10.49 -10.70 8.38
N LEU A 177 -11.17 -11.84 8.51
CA LEU A 177 -11.31 -12.55 9.79
C LEU A 177 -9.98 -13.12 10.30
N VAL A 178 -9.13 -13.63 9.40
CA VAL A 178 -7.86 -14.26 9.77
C VAL A 178 -6.77 -13.21 10.02
N SER A 179 -6.70 -12.16 9.20
CA SER A 179 -5.63 -11.16 9.26
C SER A 179 -5.94 -9.98 10.18
N GLY A 180 -7.23 -9.70 10.46
CA GLY A 180 -7.68 -8.49 11.16
C GLY A 180 -7.62 -7.21 10.31
N VAL A 181 -7.18 -7.27 9.05
CA VAL A 181 -7.07 -6.11 8.14
C VAL A 181 -8.29 -6.10 7.21
N LYS A 182 -9.21 -5.17 7.45
CA LYS A 182 -10.43 -5.00 6.63
C LYS A 182 -10.13 -4.31 5.31
N ASP A 183 -9.37 -3.23 5.39
CA ASP A 183 -9.02 -2.36 4.29
C ASP A 183 -7.55 -1.95 4.34
N LYS A 184 -7.02 -1.65 3.16
CA LYS A 184 -5.62 -1.29 2.96
C LYS A 184 -5.56 -0.01 2.13
N ASN A 185 -5.32 1.09 2.83
CA ASN A 185 -5.22 2.44 2.27
C ASN A 185 -3.81 2.80 1.77
N PHE A 186 -2.81 1.96 2.01
CA PHE A 186 -1.45 2.11 1.51
C PHE A 186 -1.03 0.83 0.78
N MET A 187 -0.72 0.96 -0.51
CA MET A 187 -0.40 -0.18 -1.38
C MET A 187 0.94 0.08 -2.07
N LEU A 188 1.81 -0.93 -2.10
CA LEU A 188 3.00 -0.89 -2.94
C LEU A 188 2.96 -2.07 -3.92
N HIS A 189 2.90 -1.74 -5.20
CA HIS A 189 3.05 -2.69 -6.29
C HIS A 189 4.49 -2.67 -6.79
N TYR A 190 5.02 -3.86 -7.01
CA TYR A 190 6.38 -4.06 -7.47
C TYR A 190 6.32 -4.89 -8.76
N GLU A 191 6.94 -4.37 -9.81
CA GLU A 191 6.95 -4.96 -11.15
C GLU A 191 8.40 -5.22 -11.55
N PHE A 192 8.68 -6.46 -11.95
CA PHE A 192 10.00 -6.92 -12.39
C PHE A 192 9.92 -7.45 -13.82
N PRO A 193 9.93 -6.56 -14.81
CA PRO A 193 9.86 -6.97 -16.20
C PRO A 193 11.14 -7.70 -16.64
N PRO A 194 11.06 -8.64 -17.60
CA PRO A 194 12.23 -9.43 -18.06
C PRO A 194 13.38 -8.57 -18.61
N TYR A 195 13.07 -7.41 -19.20
CA TYR A 195 14.10 -6.52 -19.72
C TYR A 195 15.03 -5.99 -18.61
N ALA A 196 14.60 -5.98 -17.34
CA ALA A 196 15.40 -5.50 -16.23
C ALA A 196 16.66 -6.35 -15.99
N THR A 197 16.68 -7.61 -16.44
CA THR A 197 17.86 -8.48 -16.41
C THR A 197 18.43 -8.75 -17.80
N ASN A 198 17.98 -8.02 -18.82
CA ASN A 198 18.29 -8.26 -20.24
C ASN A 198 17.82 -9.63 -20.74
N GLU A 199 16.67 -10.10 -20.26
CA GLU A 199 16.08 -11.38 -20.66
C GLU A 199 14.81 -11.18 -21.50
N ILE A 200 14.49 -12.18 -22.32
CA ILE A 200 13.21 -12.28 -23.02
C ILE A 200 12.30 -13.17 -22.19
N GLY A 201 11.15 -12.65 -21.76
CA GLY A 201 10.20 -13.39 -20.94
C GLY A 201 8.77 -12.95 -21.16
N ARG A 202 7.82 -13.75 -20.62
CA ARG A 202 6.39 -13.42 -20.70
C ARG A 202 6.06 -12.35 -19.67
N VAL A 203 5.61 -11.18 -20.13
CA VAL A 203 4.95 -10.20 -19.28
C VAL A 203 3.53 -10.71 -19.03
N SER A 204 3.34 -11.36 -17.88
CA SER A 204 2.04 -11.86 -17.43
C SER A 204 1.26 -10.73 -16.74
N THR A 205 -0.06 -10.72 -16.87
CA THR A 205 -0.93 -9.81 -16.11
C THR A 205 -0.90 -10.13 -14.61
N MET A 206 -0.51 -11.34 -14.24
CA MET A 206 -0.39 -11.77 -12.85
C MET A 206 1.07 -11.72 -12.39
N PRO A 207 1.37 -11.01 -11.29
CA PRO A 207 2.72 -10.94 -10.75
C PRO A 207 3.15 -12.30 -10.20
N SER A 208 4.44 -12.58 -10.31
CA SER A 208 5.08 -13.74 -9.71
C SER A 208 5.07 -13.66 -8.18
N ARG A 209 5.23 -14.82 -7.51
CA ARG A 209 5.36 -14.87 -6.04
C ARG A 209 6.53 -14.01 -5.52
N ARG A 210 7.62 -13.91 -6.30
CA ARG A 210 8.79 -13.11 -5.95
C ARG A 210 8.47 -11.61 -6.01
N GLU A 211 7.76 -11.16 -7.04
CA GLU A 211 7.32 -9.77 -7.15
C GLU A 211 6.39 -9.38 -6.00
N ILE A 212 5.42 -10.24 -5.66
CA ILE A 212 4.53 -10.03 -4.51
C ILE A 212 5.34 -9.97 -3.21
N GLY A 213 6.30 -10.88 -3.02
CA GLY A 213 7.15 -10.92 -1.83
C GLY A 213 8.03 -9.67 -1.68
N HIS A 214 8.67 -9.23 -2.76
CA HIS A 214 9.46 -7.99 -2.78
C HIS A 214 8.60 -6.75 -2.55
N GLY A 215 7.42 -6.68 -3.19
CA GLY A 215 6.45 -5.62 -2.98
C GLY A 215 6.01 -5.55 -1.52
N ALA A 216 5.64 -6.68 -0.92
CA ALA A 216 5.25 -6.76 0.48
C ALA A 216 6.37 -6.37 1.45
N LEU A 217 7.63 -6.73 1.16
CA LEU A 217 8.78 -6.30 1.96
C LEU A 217 8.96 -4.78 1.90
N ALA A 218 8.94 -4.21 0.69
CA ALA A 218 9.10 -2.78 0.49
C ALA A 218 7.93 -2.00 1.12
N GLU A 219 6.71 -2.52 1.00
CA GLU A 219 5.52 -1.93 1.62
C GLU A 219 5.63 -1.91 3.14
N LYS A 220 6.00 -3.04 3.76
CA LYS A 220 6.22 -3.14 5.21
C LYS A 220 7.31 -2.19 5.68
N ALA A 221 8.33 -1.95 4.85
CA ALA A 221 9.38 -1.01 5.15
C ALA A 221 8.87 0.44 5.17
N VAL A 222 8.08 0.84 4.16
CA VAL A 222 7.66 2.24 3.95
C VAL A 222 6.42 2.62 4.77
N ARG A 223 5.45 1.71 4.94
CA ARG A 223 4.16 1.97 5.63
C ARG A 223 4.30 2.65 7.00
N PRO A 224 5.25 2.29 7.89
CA PRO A 224 5.40 2.93 9.20
C PRO A 224 5.74 4.42 9.16
N LEU A 225 6.18 4.95 8.01
CA LEU A 225 6.49 6.38 7.84
C LEU A 225 5.26 7.20 7.42
N VAL A 226 4.27 6.57 6.81
CA VAL A 226 3.06 7.24 6.34
C VAL A 226 2.14 7.50 7.53
N PRO A 227 1.65 8.73 7.73
CA PRO A 227 0.72 9.05 8.81
C PRO A 227 -0.55 8.19 8.74
N ASP A 228 -1.01 7.65 9.87
CA ASP A 228 -2.22 6.81 9.91
C ASP A 228 -3.50 7.60 9.56
N ASN A 229 -3.47 8.92 9.79
CA ASN A 229 -4.55 9.86 9.47
C ASN A 229 -4.41 10.50 8.09
N HIS A 230 -3.73 9.85 7.13
CA HIS A 230 -3.66 10.38 5.77
C HIS A 230 -5.04 10.25 5.10
N ASP A 231 -5.60 11.38 4.65
CA ASP A 231 -6.99 11.47 4.17
C ASP A 231 -7.24 10.73 2.84
N MET A 232 -6.19 10.30 2.15
CA MET A 232 -6.27 9.64 0.83
C MET A 232 -5.62 8.25 0.85
N THR A 233 -6.14 7.38 -0.01
CA THR A 233 -5.50 6.11 -0.36
C THR A 233 -4.24 6.39 -1.18
N ILE A 234 -3.12 5.77 -0.80
CA ILE A 234 -1.83 5.92 -1.47
C ILE A 234 -1.48 4.61 -2.19
N ARG A 235 -1.15 4.72 -3.47
CA ARG A 235 -0.54 3.64 -4.24
C ARG A 235 0.86 4.05 -4.70
N LEU A 236 1.84 3.22 -4.39
CA LEU A 236 3.17 3.25 -4.97
C LEU A 236 3.27 2.18 -6.06
N ASN A 237 3.75 2.56 -7.24
CA ASN A 237 4.09 1.61 -8.31
C ASN A 237 5.59 1.65 -8.55
N CYS A 238 6.30 0.59 -8.16
CA CYS A 238 7.74 0.45 -8.32
C CYS A 238 8.03 -0.45 -9.53
N GLU A 239 8.49 0.14 -10.62
CA GLU A 239 8.93 -0.57 -11.82
C GLU A 239 10.45 -0.70 -11.80
N VAL A 240 10.95 -1.93 -11.85
CA VAL A 240 12.38 -2.21 -11.92
C VAL A 240 12.84 -2.10 -13.36
N LEU A 241 13.71 -1.12 -13.64
CA LEU A 241 14.24 -0.86 -14.98
C LEU A 241 15.55 -1.59 -15.25
N GLU A 242 16.38 -1.76 -14.22
CA GLU A 242 17.63 -2.53 -14.27
C GLU A 242 17.81 -3.28 -12.94
N SER A 243 18.38 -4.48 -12.99
CA SER A 243 18.64 -5.29 -11.79
C SER A 243 19.96 -6.06 -11.85
N ASN A 244 20.89 -5.62 -10.99
CA ASN A 244 22.15 -6.29 -10.67
C ASN A 244 22.41 -6.28 -9.15
N GLY A 245 21.35 -6.29 -8.35
CA GLY A 245 21.42 -6.15 -6.91
C GLY A 245 20.03 -5.85 -6.37
N SER A 246 19.85 -5.97 -5.05
CA SER A 246 18.54 -5.96 -4.41
C SER A 246 17.63 -4.80 -4.84
N SER A 247 16.78 -5.07 -5.83
CA SER A 247 15.83 -4.12 -6.40
C SER A 247 14.68 -3.86 -5.44
N SER A 248 14.33 -4.80 -4.56
CA SER A 248 13.39 -4.56 -3.45
C SER A 248 13.86 -3.44 -2.52
N MET A 249 15.16 -3.38 -2.19
CA MET A 249 15.71 -2.30 -1.38
C MET A 249 15.81 -0.98 -2.16
N ALA A 250 16.03 -1.03 -3.47
CA ALA A 250 15.94 0.14 -4.34
C ALA A 250 14.49 0.68 -4.41
N SER A 251 13.46 -0.19 -4.41
CA SER A 251 12.05 0.19 -4.36
C SER A 251 11.69 0.91 -3.06
N VAL A 252 12.27 0.52 -1.92
CA VAL A 252 12.11 1.27 -0.66
C VAL A 252 12.64 2.69 -0.80
N CYS A 253 13.84 2.86 -1.36
CA CYS A 253 14.45 4.17 -1.57
C CYS A 253 13.63 5.01 -2.57
N ALA A 254 13.22 4.42 -3.69
CA ALA A 254 12.41 5.09 -4.71
C ALA A 254 11.03 5.50 -4.16
N GLY A 255 10.37 4.63 -3.40
CA GLY A 255 9.10 4.94 -2.73
C GLY A 255 9.22 6.08 -1.74
N SER A 256 10.28 6.10 -0.93
CA SER A 256 10.59 7.19 0.00
C SER A 256 10.74 8.54 -0.69
N LEU A 257 11.49 8.59 -1.81
CA LEU A 257 11.65 9.79 -2.64
C LEU A 257 10.34 10.22 -3.29
N SER A 258 9.59 9.28 -3.87
CA SER A 258 8.34 9.53 -4.57
C SER A 258 7.26 10.08 -3.63
N LEU A 259 7.20 9.59 -2.38
CA LEU A 259 6.30 10.10 -1.35
C LEU A 259 6.61 11.56 -0.96
N MET A 260 7.89 11.91 -0.80
CA MET A 260 8.28 13.31 -0.52
C MET A 260 7.96 14.22 -1.70
N ASP A 261 8.21 13.75 -2.93
CA ASP A 261 7.85 14.48 -4.16
C ASP A 261 6.33 14.67 -4.28
N ALA A 262 5.54 13.72 -3.79
CA ALA A 262 4.07 13.80 -3.73
C ALA A 262 3.54 14.72 -2.60
N GLY A 263 4.41 15.21 -1.72
CA GLY A 263 4.04 16.05 -0.57
C GLY A 263 3.48 15.27 0.63
N VAL A 264 3.68 13.94 0.68
CA VAL A 264 3.28 13.13 1.84
C VAL A 264 4.18 13.47 3.02
N GLN A 265 3.57 13.80 4.16
CA GLN A 265 4.25 14.30 5.35
C GLN A 265 4.98 13.18 6.12
N ILE A 266 6.05 12.65 5.53
CA ILE A 266 6.98 11.71 6.19
C ILE A 266 8.09 12.49 6.91
N LYS A 267 8.52 11.99 8.08
CA LYS A 267 9.44 12.72 8.98
C LYS A 267 10.89 12.75 8.50
N GLU A 268 11.33 11.68 7.85
CA GLU A 268 12.67 11.52 7.28
C GLU A 268 12.62 10.45 6.21
N HIS A 269 13.65 10.36 5.36
CA HIS A 269 13.75 9.28 4.40
C HIS A 269 13.97 7.92 5.08
N ILE A 270 13.36 6.90 4.46
CA ILE A 270 13.73 5.51 4.64
C ILE A 270 14.62 5.05 3.48
N ALA A 271 15.65 4.25 3.78
CA ALA A 271 16.45 3.55 2.78
C ALA A 271 16.55 2.06 3.08
N GLY A 272 16.82 1.27 2.05
CA GLY A 272 17.10 -0.16 2.15
C GLY A 272 18.51 -0.51 1.68
N VAL A 273 19.14 -1.49 2.32
CA VAL A 273 20.41 -2.07 1.90
C VAL A 273 20.35 -3.58 1.97
N ALA A 274 20.98 -4.25 0.99
CA ALA A 274 21.19 -5.68 1.00
C ALA A 274 22.64 -5.98 1.37
N MET A 275 22.81 -6.84 2.36
CA MET A 275 24.09 -7.30 2.87
C MET A 275 24.22 -8.77 2.51
N GLY A 276 25.44 -9.25 2.34
CA GLY A 276 25.69 -10.66 2.18
C GLY A 276 26.86 -11.14 2.99
N MET A 277 27.13 -12.43 2.88
CA MET A 277 28.26 -13.08 3.52
C MET A 277 28.82 -14.14 2.60
N VAL A 278 30.13 -14.29 2.60
CA VAL A 278 30.83 -15.31 1.84
C VAL A 278 31.72 -16.08 2.81
N GLY A 279 31.44 -17.38 3.01
CA GLY A 279 32.06 -18.23 4.03
C GLY A 279 31.10 -18.63 5.14
N SER A 280 31.45 -19.64 5.93
CA SER A 280 30.69 -20.05 7.13
C SER A 280 31.56 -20.03 8.37
N GLU A 281 30.93 -19.91 9.54
CA GLU A 281 31.60 -19.95 10.85
C GLU A 281 32.35 -21.27 11.10
N THR A 282 31.90 -22.35 10.46
CA THR A 282 32.52 -23.68 10.52
C THR A 282 33.65 -23.90 9.50
N GLU A 283 33.75 -23.06 8.47
CA GLU A 283 34.92 -23.01 7.57
C GLU A 283 36.06 -22.15 8.18
N MET A 284 35.89 -21.63 9.39
CA MET A 284 36.83 -20.73 10.07
C MET A 284 37.91 -21.43 10.91
N GLU A 285 38.02 -22.76 10.84
CA GLU A 285 39.19 -23.47 11.39
C GLU A 285 40.50 -23.00 10.73
N GLU A 286 40.43 -22.36 9.55
CA GLU A 286 41.56 -21.73 8.86
C GLU A 286 42.02 -20.38 9.46
N TYR A 287 41.22 -19.73 10.32
CA TYR A 287 41.56 -18.42 10.93
C TYR A 287 41.32 -18.37 12.45
N PRO A 288 42.00 -19.21 13.25
CA PRO A 288 41.77 -19.30 14.69
C PRO A 288 42.14 -18.01 15.46
N ASP A 289 42.99 -17.16 14.87
CA ASP A 289 43.54 -15.97 15.53
C ASP A 289 42.74 -14.67 15.30
N LYS A 290 41.69 -14.68 14.47
CA LYS A 290 40.93 -13.45 14.14
C LYS A 290 39.85 -13.15 15.18
N SER A 291 39.78 -11.89 15.60
CA SER A 291 38.67 -11.38 16.42
C SER A 291 37.35 -11.41 15.63
N ILE A 292 36.21 -11.37 16.33
CA ILE A 292 34.88 -11.31 15.69
C ILE A 292 34.70 -10.09 14.77
N ASP A 293 35.43 -9.01 15.03
CA ASP A 293 35.39 -7.78 14.25
C ASP A 293 36.18 -7.91 12.96
N GLU A 294 37.42 -8.40 13.05
CA GLU A 294 38.24 -8.71 11.86
C GLU A 294 37.56 -9.75 10.98
N LEU A 295 36.90 -10.72 11.61
CA LEU A 295 36.12 -11.73 10.91
C LEU A 295 34.94 -11.10 10.17
N ALA A 296 34.15 -10.28 10.83
CA ALA A 296 33.03 -9.56 10.23
C ALA A 296 33.49 -8.66 9.05
N ASP A 297 34.66 -8.04 9.16
CA ASP A 297 35.26 -7.24 8.09
C ASP A 297 35.69 -8.07 6.88
N SER A 298 36.11 -9.33 7.10
CA SER A 298 36.54 -10.25 6.04
C SER A 298 35.44 -11.13 5.44
N LEU A 299 34.24 -11.17 6.02
CA LEU A 299 33.15 -12.05 5.56
C LEU A 299 31.90 -11.30 5.08
N ILE A 300 31.59 -10.12 5.64
CA ILE A 300 30.33 -9.42 5.38
C ILE A 300 30.49 -8.42 4.23
N LEU A 301 29.64 -8.57 3.22
CA LEU A 301 29.56 -7.70 2.06
C LEU A 301 28.41 -6.69 2.20
N THR A 302 28.69 -5.41 1.98
CA THR A 302 27.71 -4.33 1.91
C THR A 302 27.25 -4.12 0.48
N ASP A 303 25.94 -3.92 0.29
CA ASP A 303 25.32 -3.63 -1.00
C ASP A 303 25.70 -4.66 -2.07
N ILE A 304 25.23 -5.89 -1.85
CA ILE A 304 25.58 -7.04 -2.69
C ILE A 304 25.04 -6.94 -4.12
N LEU A 305 25.80 -7.51 -5.04
CA LEU A 305 25.43 -7.77 -6.43
C LEU A 305 24.51 -9.00 -6.50
N GLY A 306 23.76 -9.14 -7.61
CA GLY A 306 22.96 -10.36 -7.84
C GLY A 306 23.81 -11.63 -7.88
N PHE A 307 25.01 -11.53 -8.45
CA PHE A 307 26.01 -12.60 -8.46
C PHE A 307 26.44 -13.02 -7.05
N GLU A 308 26.72 -12.05 -6.18
CA GLU A 308 27.16 -12.29 -4.79
C GLU A 308 26.04 -12.87 -3.93
N ASP A 309 24.78 -12.48 -4.16
CA ASP A 309 23.61 -13.10 -3.53
C ASP A 309 23.52 -14.58 -3.93
N TYR A 310 23.66 -14.90 -5.22
CA TYR A 310 23.56 -16.26 -5.72
C TYR A 310 24.58 -17.20 -5.07
N ILE A 311 25.86 -16.83 -5.06
CA ILE A 311 26.97 -17.66 -4.53
C ILE A 311 27.22 -17.49 -3.03
N GLY A 312 26.70 -16.43 -2.43
CA GLY A 312 26.90 -16.10 -1.02
C GLY A 312 26.18 -17.05 -0.08
N ASP A 313 26.62 -17.07 1.18
CA ASP A 313 26.14 -17.88 2.29
C ASP A 313 24.94 -17.25 3.01
N MET A 314 24.85 -15.92 2.99
CA MET A 314 23.78 -15.17 3.65
C MET A 314 23.31 -14.05 2.73
N ASP A 315 22.00 -13.85 2.66
CA ASP A 315 21.36 -12.67 2.08
C ASP A 315 20.54 -11.98 3.17
N PHE A 316 20.91 -10.75 3.47
CA PHE A 316 20.36 -9.99 4.56
C PHE A 316 19.87 -8.62 4.08
N LYS A 317 18.55 -8.44 4.00
CA LYS A 317 17.91 -7.19 3.60
C LYS A 317 17.39 -6.44 4.81
N ILE A 318 17.73 -5.16 4.88
CA ILE A 318 17.32 -4.30 6.00
C ILE A 318 16.96 -2.91 5.51
N ALA A 319 15.82 -2.44 5.97
CA ALA A 319 15.30 -1.12 5.67
C ALA A 319 14.96 -0.36 6.94
N GLY A 320 15.08 0.97 6.87
CA GLY A 320 14.78 1.83 7.99
C GLY A 320 15.28 3.26 7.81
N THR A 321 15.01 4.07 8.81
CA THR A 321 15.49 5.45 8.85
C THR A 321 16.89 5.52 9.47
N ARG A 322 17.41 6.73 9.72
CA ARG A 322 18.64 6.89 10.51
C ARG A 322 18.47 6.42 11.95
N ARG A 323 17.25 6.43 12.47
CA ARG A 323 16.96 6.14 13.89
C ARG A 323 16.44 4.73 14.14
N ALA A 324 15.64 4.20 13.21
CA ALA A 324 14.91 2.96 13.42
C ALA A 324 15.04 1.99 12.24
N ILE A 325 14.82 0.71 12.52
CA ILE A 325 14.65 -0.34 11.51
C ILE A 325 13.15 -0.53 11.34
N THR A 326 12.65 -0.51 10.10
CA THR A 326 11.23 -0.70 9.80
C THR A 326 10.94 -2.06 9.19
N ALA A 327 11.88 -2.62 8.43
CA ALA A 327 11.77 -3.97 7.90
C ALA A 327 13.13 -4.69 7.91
N PHE A 328 13.05 -6.01 8.03
CA PHE A 328 14.18 -6.92 8.14
C PHE A 328 13.78 -8.25 7.47
N GLN A 329 14.63 -8.76 6.59
CA GLN A 329 14.54 -10.10 6.00
C GLN A 329 15.93 -10.72 6.01
N LEU A 330 16.04 -11.96 6.49
CA LEU A 330 17.30 -12.69 6.57
C LEU A 330 17.09 -14.10 6.03
N ASP A 331 17.86 -14.45 5.00
CA ASP A 331 17.92 -15.77 4.40
C ASP A 331 19.34 -16.34 4.60
N VAL A 332 19.43 -17.51 5.24
CA VAL A 332 20.69 -18.17 5.59
C VAL A 332 20.76 -19.51 4.87
N LYS A 333 21.87 -19.76 4.18
CA LYS A 333 22.11 -21.00 3.42
C LYS A 333 23.00 -22.04 4.12
N PRO A 334 24.01 -21.69 4.95
CA PRO A 334 24.80 -22.66 5.69
C PRO A 334 23.96 -23.60 6.55
N LYS A 335 24.27 -24.91 6.49
CA LYS A 335 23.59 -25.94 7.29
C LYS A 335 23.70 -25.69 8.80
N ASN A 336 24.85 -25.17 9.25
CA ASN A 336 25.11 -24.89 10.66
C ASN A 336 24.59 -23.51 11.11
N GLY A 337 23.97 -22.75 10.20
CA GLY A 337 23.49 -21.40 10.46
C GLY A 337 24.61 -20.36 10.53
N VAL A 338 24.28 -19.19 11.11
CA VAL A 338 25.19 -18.06 11.31
C VAL A 338 25.10 -17.61 12.77
N SER A 339 26.23 -17.34 13.41
CA SER A 339 26.22 -16.83 14.78
C SER A 339 25.46 -15.50 14.92
N PRO A 340 24.70 -15.35 16.03
CA PRO A 340 24.07 -14.09 16.38
C PRO A 340 25.04 -12.91 16.48
N LYS A 341 26.32 -13.15 16.79
CA LYS A 341 27.34 -12.09 16.85
C LYS A 341 27.63 -11.51 15.45
N LEU A 342 27.73 -12.38 14.45
CA LEU A 342 28.00 -11.96 13.07
C LEU A 342 26.78 -11.27 12.46
N ILE A 343 25.56 -11.75 12.76
CA ILE A 343 24.31 -11.05 12.40
C ILE A 343 24.27 -9.65 13.02
N TYR A 344 24.68 -9.50 14.28
CA TYR A 344 24.74 -8.20 14.93
C TYR A 344 25.73 -7.25 14.23
N LYS A 345 26.90 -7.75 13.83
CA LYS A 345 27.88 -6.97 13.05
C LYS A 345 27.35 -6.60 11.67
N ALA A 346 26.63 -7.49 11.00
CA ALA A 346 25.96 -7.20 9.74
C ALA A 346 24.92 -6.07 9.89
N ILE A 347 24.13 -6.08 10.97
CA ILE A 347 23.17 -5.01 11.27
C ILE A 347 23.90 -3.67 11.51
N GLN A 348 25.04 -3.67 12.21
CA GLN A 348 25.84 -2.45 12.44
C GLN A 348 26.39 -1.89 11.12
N LYS A 349 27.00 -2.72 10.27
CA LYS A 349 27.49 -2.31 8.94
C LYS A 349 26.35 -1.79 8.06
N ALA A 350 25.20 -2.48 8.09
CA ALA A 350 24.03 -2.06 7.34
C ALA A 350 23.46 -0.71 7.82
N HIS A 351 23.55 -0.39 9.11
CA HIS A 351 23.15 0.90 9.63
C HIS A 351 23.99 2.04 9.06
N ILE A 352 25.31 1.84 8.97
CA ILE A 352 26.25 2.82 8.36
C ILE A 352 25.91 3.00 6.88
N ALA A 353 25.80 1.90 6.13
CA ALA A 353 25.47 1.93 4.70
C ALA A 353 24.11 2.61 4.44
N ARG A 354 23.10 2.34 5.27
CA ARG A 354 21.79 2.97 5.16
C ARG A 354 21.85 4.48 5.40
N ALA A 355 22.62 4.92 6.39
CA ALA A 355 22.80 6.35 6.65
C ALA A 355 23.49 7.07 5.49
N GLU A 356 24.45 6.41 4.83
CA GLU A 356 25.10 6.91 3.61
C GLU A 356 24.10 7.03 2.45
N ILE A 357 23.30 5.99 2.20
CA ILE A 357 22.26 6.00 1.16
C ILE A 357 21.26 7.14 1.40
N ILE A 358 20.77 7.31 2.65
CA ILE A 358 19.85 8.39 2.98
C ILE A 358 20.50 9.76 2.71
N THR A 359 21.80 9.91 2.99
CA THR A 359 22.51 11.17 2.72
C THR A 359 22.56 11.49 1.23
N LYS A 360 22.68 10.48 0.36
CA LYS A 360 22.58 10.66 -1.10
C LYS A 360 21.15 11.02 -1.54
N MET A 361 20.14 10.41 -0.92
CA MET A 361 18.72 10.70 -1.18
C MET A 361 18.35 12.14 -0.78
N ASP A 362 18.81 12.60 0.39
CA ASP A 362 18.61 13.97 0.87
C ASP A 362 19.14 15.02 -0.12
N GLY A 363 20.12 14.66 -0.95
CA GLY A 363 20.65 15.50 -2.02
C GLY A 363 19.68 15.74 -3.18
N ALA A 364 18.68 14.87 -3.38
CA ALA A 364 17.65 15.03 -4.40
C ALA A 364 16.40 15.74 -3.87
N ILE A 365 15.92 15.35 -2.69
CA ILE A 365 14.84 16.01 -1.95
C ILE A 365 15.06 15.75 -0.46
N LYS A 366 15.08 16.78 0.37
CA LYS A 366 15.39 16.63 1.81
C LYS A 366 14.13 16.55 2.69
N GLU A 367 13.10 17.26 2.29
CA GLU A 367 11.83 17.37 3.00
C GLU A 367 10.66 17.24 2.01
N PRO A 368 9.49 16.73 2.45
CA PRO A 368 8.30 16.69 1.61
C PRO A 368 7.98 18.07 1.02
N ARG A 369 7.43 18.09 -0.21
CA ARG A 369 7.01 19.35 -0.83
C ARG A 369 6.00 20.09 0.05
N LYS A 370 6.29 21.37 0.30
CA LYS A 370 5.40 22.28 1.05
C LYS A 370 4.18 22.68 0.23
N THR A 371 4.41 22.94 -1.05
CA THR A 371 3.35 23.25 -2.02
C THR A 371 2.97 21.97 -2.76
N LYS A 372 1.68 21.62 -2.69
CA LYS A 372 1.11 20.50 -3.44
C LYS A 372 1.18 20.81 -4.95
N LYS A 373 1.35 19.77 -5.78
CA LYS A 373 1.32 19.91 -7.25
C LYS A 373 -0.07 20.30 -7.73
N ASP A 374 -0.18 20.85 -8.93
CA ASP A 374 -1.45 21.32 -9.52
C ASP A 374 -2.47 20.18 -9.69
N ASN A 375 -1.99 18.97 -9.98
CA ASN A 375 -2.76 17.74 -10.10
C ASN A 375 -2.98 17.01 -8.76
N HIS A 376 -2.68 17.63 -7.61
CA HIS A 376 -2.87 16.98 -6.33
C HIS A 376 -4.36 16.92 -5.99
N PRO A 377 -4.92 15.73 -5.67
CA PRO A 377 -6.32 15.61 -5.36
C PRO A 377 -6.72 16.35 -4.08
N VAL A 378 -7.98 16.79 -4.05
CA VAL A 378 -8.55 17.54 -2.93
C VAL A 378 -9.68 16.74 -2.33
N ILE A 379 -9.72 16.69 -0.99
CA ILE A 379 -10.83 16.14 -0.23
C ILE A 379 -11.48 17.27 0.55
N LYS A 380 -12.80 17.41 0.43
CA LYS A 380 -13.58 18.35 1.23
C LYS A 380 -14.80 17.65 1.77
N THR A 381 -15.10 17.92 3.05
CA THR A 381 -16.38 17.54 3.65
C THR A 381 -17.33 18.70 3.52
N ILE A 382 -18.48 18.47 2.90
CA ILE A 382 -19.55 19.46 2.78
C ILE A 382 -20.73 19.04 3.65
N TYR A 383 -21.33 20.02 4.32
CA TYR A 383 -22.59 19.83 5.05
C TYR A 383 -23.75 20.22 4.14
N VAL A 384 -24.70 19.31 3.99
CA VAL A 384 -25.92 19.52 3.21
C VAL A 384 -27.11 19.37 4.17
N PRO A 385 -27.93 20.42 4.36
CA PRO A 385 -29.11 20.32 5.21
C PRO A 385 -29.99 19.12 4.83
N PRO A 386 -30.55 18.35 5.78
CA PRO A 386 -31.30 17.12 5.51
C PRO A 386 -32.42 17.28 4.48
N ASN A 387 -33.10 18.44 4.53
CA ASN A 387 -34.18 18.80 3.61
C ASN A 387 -33.73 19.03 2.16
N ARG A 388 -32.42 19.16 1.92
CA ARG A 388 -31.82 19.43 0.61
C ARG A 388 -31.06 18.23 0.05
N VAL A 389 -30.78 17.22 0.87
CA VAL A 389 -30.09 15.98 0.45
C VAL A 389 -30.81 15.31 -0.73
N ALA A 390 -32.14 15.23 -0.70
CA ALA A 390 -32.92 14.65 -1.80
C ALA A 390 -32.74 15.40 -3.13
N LYS A 391 -32.54 16.72 -3.10
CA LYS A 391 -32.30 17.54 -4.30
C LYS A 391 -30.89 17.31 -4.85
N LEU A 392 -29.89 17.23 -3.97
CA LEU A 392 -28.51 16.93 -4.35
C LEU A 392 -28.38 15.53 -4.98
N ILE A 393 -29.02 14.52 -4.40
CA ILE A 393 -29.00 13.15 -4.95
C ILE A 393 -29.75 13.13 -6.29
N GLY A 394 -30.90 13.80 -6.37
CA GLY A 394 -31.79 13.75 -7.52
C GLY A 394 -32.52 12.41 -7.65
N PHE A 395 -33.44 12.30 -8.61
CA PHE A 395 -34.22 11.08 -8.80
C PHE A 395 -33.30 9.92 -9.22
N GLY A 396 -33.26 8.85 -8.43
CA GLY A 396 -32.40 7.68 -8.69
C GLY A 396 -30.88 7.98 -8.67
N GLY A 397 -30.47 9.08 -8.02
CA GLY A 397 -29.07 9.51 -7.97
C GLY A 397 -28.61 10.24 -9.24
N SER A 398 -29.53 10.74 -10.06
CA SER A 398 -29.20 11.35 -11.37
C SER A 398 -28.22 12.52 -11.27
N ASN A 399 -28.39 13.39 -10.29
CA ASN A 399 -27.59 14.62 -10.16
C ASN A 399 -26.17 14.27 -9.72
N LEU A 400 -26.01 13.40 -8.71
CA LEU A 400 -24.70 12.89 -8.30
C LEU A 400 -24.00 12.13 -9.43
N LYS A 401 -24.69 11.23 -10.13
CA LYS A 401 -24.11 10.49 -11.27
C LYS A 401 -23.67 11.43 -12.39
N LYS A 402 -24.47 12.46 -12.69
CA LYS A 402 -24.14 13.49 -13.68
C LYS A 402 -22.89 14.27 -13.26
N MET A 403 -22.84 14.73 -12.01
CA MET A 403 -21.68 15.42 -11.45
C MET A 403 -20.41 14.57 -11.50
N MET A 404 -20.49 13.30 -11.06
CA MET A 404 -19.37 12.35 -11.11
C MET A 404 -18.91 12.08 -12.54
N ALA A 405 -19.82 12.00 -13.52
CA ALA A 405 -19.49 11.72 -14.91
C ALA A 405 -18.93 12.93 -15.67
N GLN A 406 -19.43 14.14 -15.37
CA GLN A 406 -19.02 15.37 -16.06
C GLN A 406 -17.72 15.95 -15.47
N ILE A 407 -17.66 16.03 -14.14
CA ILE A 407 -16.56 16.71 -13.41
C ILE A 407 -15.47 15.70 -13.00
N GLY A 408 -15.80 14.40 -12.92
CA GLY A 408 -14.84 13.36 -12.52
C GLY A 408 -14.60 13.28 -11.00
N VAL A 409 -15.43 13.94 -10.19
CA VAL A 409 -15.38 13.83 -8.73
C VAL A 409 -15.98 12.53 -8.23
N ARG A 410 -15.58 12.09 -7.03
CA ARG A 410 -16.26 11.04 -6.28
C ARG A 410 -16.94 11.61 -5.05
N VAL A 411 -18.16 11.17 -4.80
CA VAL A 411 -18.94 11.58 -3.64
C VAL A 411 -19.31 10.35 -2.83
N SER A 412 -19.01 10.39 -1.54
CA SER A 412 -19.47 9.39 -0.57
C SER A 412 -20.20 10.08 0.58
N SER A 413 -21.30 9.46 1.04
CA SER A 413 -22.00 9.93 2.23
C SER A 413 -21.15 9.60 3.45
N TYR A 414 -20.86 10.61 4.27
CA TYR A 414 -20.11 10.45 5.51
C TYR A 414 -21.07 10.45 6.70
N VAL A 415 -21.07 9.36 7.45
CA VAL A 415 -21.74 9.32 8.76
C VAL A 415 -20.68 9.69 9.80
N SER A 416 -20.87 10.84 10.46
CA SER A 416 -19.97 11.23 11.56
C SER A 416 -19.99 10.16 12.66
N PRO A 417 -18.84 9.70 13.17
CA PRO A 417 -18.78 8.73 14.25
C PRO A 417 -19.53 9.16 15.52
N SER A 418 -19.81 10.46 15.67
CA SER A 418 -20.53 11.03 16.81
C SER A 418 -22.02 10.68 16.89
N SER A 419 -22.59 9.99 15.89
CA SER A 419 -23.96 9.45 15.95
C SER A 419 -24.03 7.94 16.22
N LEU A 420 -22.90 7.24 16.39
CA LEU A 420 -22.89 5.91 17.00
C LEU A 420 -22.94 6.06 18.52
N SER A 421 -24.13 6.34 19.05
CA SER A 421 -24.42 5.98 20.44
C SER A 421 -24.45 4.46 20.52
N SER A 422 -23.40 3.90 21.13
CA SER A 422 -23.41 2.67 21.94
C SER A 422 -24.68 1.82 21.82
N SER A 423 -24.65 0.84 20.93
CA SER A 423 -25.35 -0.43 21.10
C SER A 423 -24.66 -1.49 20.25
N ASP A 424 -23.92 -2.35 20.94
CA ASP A 424 -23.60 -3.69 20.44
C ASP A 424 -24.92 -4.44 20.33
N ASP A 425 -25.50 -4.53 19.13
CA ASP A 425 -26.45 -5.60 18.81
C ASP A 425 -26.36 -5.97 17.34
N ILE A 426 -25.83 -7.18 17.11
CA ILE A 426 -25.75 -7.86 15.84
C ILE A 426 -27.12 -8.49 15.59
N THR A 427 -28.04 -7.75 14.98
CA THR A 427 -29.18 -8.32 14.27
C THR A 427 -29.44 -7.49 13.02
N GLY A 428 -29.17 -8.09 11.86
CA GLY A 428 -29.46 -7.48 10.58
C GLY A 428 -30.97 -7.36 10.38
N GLU A 429 -31.51 -6.18 10.64
CA GLU A 429 -32.77 -5.70 10.07
C GLU A 429 -32.67 -4.18 9.86
N THR A 430 -32.90 -3.78 8.62
CA THR A 430 -32.91 -2.42 8.09
C THR A 430 -33.77 -1.45 8.93
N SER A 431 -33.14 -0.66 9.79
CA SER A 431 -33.71 0.59 10.30
C SER A 431 -33.19 1.77 9.50
N ASN A 432 -33.96 2.17 8.48
CA ASN A 432 -33.78 3.37 7.68
C ASN A 432 -34.00 4.63 8.54
N ALA A 433 -32.92 5.23 9.08
CA ALA A 433 -32.82 6.67 9.40
C ALA A 433 -31.47 6.96 10.07
N GLN A 434 -30.38 6.93 9.30
CA GLN A 434 -29.14 7.63 9.67
C GLN A 434 -28.98 8.79 8.69
N THR A 435 -29.08 10.01 9.21
CA THR A 435 -29.08 11.26 8.44
C THR A 435 -27.73 11.42 7.71
N GLN A 436 -27.77 11.30 6.38
CA GLN A 436 -26.65 11.54 5.47
C GLN A 436 -26.45 13.05 5.26
N ASP A 437 -26.12 13.78 6.32
CA ASP A 437 -26.05 15.25 6.25
C ASP A 437 -24.66 15.75 5.85
N ASN A 438 -23.65 14.89 5.92
CA ASN A 438 -22.28 15.20 5.50
C ASN A 438 -21.91 14.35 4.28
N PHE A 439 -21.30 14.98 3.29
CA PHE A 439 -20.74 14.32 2.12
C PHE A 439 -19.25 14.60 2.03
N ILE A 440 -18.47 13.57 1.71
CA ILE A 440 -17.07 13.72 1.35
C ILE A 440 -17.01 13.77 -0.17
N ILE A 441 -16.41 14.84 -0.68
CA ILE A 441 -16.10 15.01 -2.10
C ILE A 441 -14.60 14.79 -2.25
N PHE A 442 -14.23 13.87 -3.12
CA PHE A 442 -12.88 13.69 -3.62
C PHE A 442 -12.83 14.21 -5.06
N ALA A 443 -12.03 15.24 -5.30
CA ALA A 443 -11.81 15.80 -6.63
C ALA A 443 -10.37 15.53 -7.10
N PRO A 444 -10.16 15.26 -8.40
CA PRO A 444 -8.83 14.96 -8.94
C PRO A 444 -7.86 16.15 -8.85
N ASN A 445 -8.37 17.38 -8.85
CA ASN A 445 -7.59 18.60 -8.69
C ASN A 445 -8.47 19.70 -8.06
N LYS A 446 -7.88 20.88 -7.83
CA LYS A 446 -8.59 22.02 -7.23
C LYS A 446 -9.70 22.59 -8.11
N GLU A 447 -9.47 22.70 -9.42
CA GLU A 447 -10.46 23.22 -10.38
C GLU A 447 -11.74 22.37 -10.42
N ALA A 448 -11.59 21.05 -10.44
CA ALA A 448 -12.71 20.10 -10.37
C ALA A 448 -13.44 20.15 -9.03
N MET A 449 -12.76 20.53 -7.94
CA MET A 449 -13.42 20.74 -6.65
C MET A 449 -14.30 22.00 -6.69
N GLU A 450 -13.79 23.09 -7.25
CA GLU A 450 -14.52 24.35 -7.39
C GLU A 450 -15.76 24.16 -8.29
N GLU A 451 -15.62 23.47 -9.42
CA GLU A 451 -16.74 23.14 -10.31
C GLU A 451 -17.78 22.25 -9.61
N ALA A 452 -17.35 21.29 -8.79
CA ALA A 452 -18.25 20.45 -8.02
C ALA A 452 -18.99 21.23 -6.92
N GLU A 453 -18.33 22.19 -6.26
CA GLU A 453 -18.97 23.07 -5.28
C GLU A 453 -20.04 23.93 -5.94
N GLU A 454 -19.74 24.56 -7.07
CA GLU A 454 -20.70 25.36 -7.84
C GLU A 454 -21.89 24.51 -8.34
N TYR A 455 -21.63 23.27 -8.77
CA TYR A 455 -22.69 22.34 -9.16
C TYR A 455 -23.61 21.97 -7.99
N ILE A 456 -23.02 21.75 -6.81
CA ILE A 456 -23.75 21.41 -5.59
C ILE A 456 -24.58 22.60 -5.13
N GLU A 457 -23.98 23.80 -5.14
CA GLU A 457 -24.67 25.06 -4.88
C GLU A 457 -25.84 25.22 -5.85
N THR A 458 -25.65 25.05 -7.15
CA THR A 458 -26.73 25.11 -8.16
C THR A 458 -27.84 24.08 -7.92
N CYS A 459 -27.51 22.85 -7.49
CA CYS A 459 -28.51 21.83 -7.17
C CYS A 459 -29.31 22.16 -5.90
N ILE A 460 -28.70 22.93 -4.99
CA ILE A 460 -29.26 23.35 -3.71
C ILE A 460 -29.96 24.71 -3.84
N GLU A 461 -29.52 25.56 -4.77
CA GLU A 461 -30.01 26.89 -5.05
C GLU A 461 -31.24 26.90 -5.97
N GLU A 462 -32.12 27.83 -5.62
CA GLU A 462 -33.27 28.31 -6.38
C GLU A 462 -34.37 27.32 -6.80
N GLN A 463 -35.30 27.13 -5.87
CA GLN A 463 -36.47 28.01 -5.90
C GLN A 463 -36.50 28.71 -4.55
N LYS A 464 -36.70 30.04 -4.48
CA LYS A 464 -37.00 30.74 -3.22
C LYS A 464 -38.23 30.07 -2.58
N GLU A 465 -37.98 29.11 -1.71
CA GLU A 465 -38.97 28.65 -0.74
C GLU A 465 -39.13 29.83 0.22
N PRO A 466 -40.32 30.44 0.34
CA PRO A 466 -40.53 31.51 1.31
C PRO A 466 -40.08 31.05 2.70
N GLU A 467 -39.31 31.88 3.39
CA GLU A 467 -38.94 31.61 4.78
C GLU A 467 -40.22 31.59 5.63
N LEU A 468 -40.53 30.43 6.20
CA LEU A 468 -41.71 30.26 7.04
C LEU A 468 -41.34 30.57 8.49
N GLU A 469 -42.03 31.54 9.08
CA GLU A 469 -41.85 31.92 10.48
C GLU A 469 -42.50 30.89 11.41
N PHE A 470 -41.77 30.51 12.47
CA PHE A 470 -42.29 29.60 13.49
C PHE A 470 -43.55 30.19 14.13
N ASN A 471 -44.58 29.36 14.31
CA ASN A 471 -45.92 29.74 14.79
C ASN A 471 -46.75 30.64 13.86
N ALA A 472 -46.26 31.00 12.66
CA ALA A 472 -47.08 31.74 11.70
C ALA A 472 -48.15 30.84 11.07
N ILE A 473 -49.21 31.51 10.58
CA ILE A 473 -50.37 30.88 9.96
C ILE A 473 -50.29 31.15 8.47
N TYR A 474 -50.36 30.09 7.68
CA TYR A 474 -50.28 30.14 6.23
C TYR A 474 -51.55 29.57 5.60
N THR A 475 -51.96 30.15 4.49
CA THR A 475 -53.02 29.61 3.63
C THR A 475 -52.38 28.56 2.71
N ALA A 476 -52.81 27.32 2.84
CA ALA A 476 -52.32 26.21 2.03
C ALA A 476 -53.41 25.72 1.09
N THR A 477 -53.05 25.44 -0.16
CA THR A 477 -53.97 24.88 -1.16
C THR A 477 -53.87 23.36 -1.18
N ILE A 478 -55.00 22.67 -1.15
CA ILE A 478 -55.07 21.21 -1.23
C ILE A 478 -54.75 20.77 -2.66
N ARG A 479 -53.73 19.93 -2.82
CA ARG A 479 -53.32 19.36 -4.11
C ARG A 479 -53.92 17.99 -4.37
N GLU A 480 -53.91 17.15 -3.35
CA GLU A 480 -54.31 15.74 -3.47
C GLU A 480 -54.86 15.28 -2.11
N ILE A 481 -55.92 14.49 -2.13
CA ILE A 481 -56.49 13.88 -0.93
C ILE A 481 -56.06 12.42 -0.87
N ARG A 482 -55.44 12.01 0.25
CA ARG A 482 -55.00 10.63 0.48
C ARG A 482 -55.74 10.01 1.67
N PRO A 483 -55.80 8.67 1.77
CA PRO A 483 -56.46 8.02 2.90
C PRO A 483 -55.87 8.39 4.27
N ASN A 484 -54.58 8.70 4.33
CA ASN A 484 -53.84 9.03 5.55
C ASN A 484 -53.72 10.55 5.84
N GLY A 485 -54.28 11.42 5.00
CA GLY A 485 -54.17 12.85 5.16
C GLY A 485 -54.39 13.63 3.87
N VAL A 486 -54.05 14.92 3.89
CA VAL A 486 -54.23 15.80 2.73
C VAL A 486 -52.89 16.39 2.33
N MET A 487 -52.52 16.28 1.06
CA MET A 487 -51.32 16.93 0.52
C MET A 487 -51.62 18.39 0.26
N ILE A 488 -50.90 19.27 0.94
CA ILE A 488 -51.08 20.71 0.86
C ILE A 488 -49.81 21.40 0.38
N THR A 489 -49.99 22.43 -0.45
CA THR A 489 -48.90 23.33 -0.87
C THR A 489 -49.10 24.70 -0.25
N LEU A 490 -48.11 25.17 0.52
CA LEU A 490 -48.10 26.50 1.16
C LEU A 490 -47.75 27.61 0.17
N HIS A 491 -46.92 27.29 -0.82
CA HIS A 491 -46.52 28.19 -1.88
C HIS A 491 -46.35 27.40 -3.18
N GLN A 492 -46.50 28.06 -4.32
CA GLN A 492 -46.50 27.39 -5.64
C GLN A 492 -45.13 26.80 -6.01
N SER A 493 -44.04 27.32 -5.41
CA SER A 493 -42.67 26.80 -5.51
C SER A 493 -42.32 25.73 -4.47
N MET A 494 -43.21 25.40 -3.53
CA MET A 494 -42.95 24.39 -2.50
C MET A 494 -43.50 23.02 -2.91
N ASN A 495 -42.75 21.98 -2.57
CA ASN A 495 -43.24 20.61 -2.70
C ASN A 495 -44.49 20.40 -1.81
N PRO A 496 -45.50 19.65 -2.28
CA PRO A 496 -46.65 19.30 -1.45
C PRO A 496 -46.19 18.59 -0.17
N VAL A 497 -46.75 18.98 0.97
CA VAL A 497 -46.50 18.37 2.28
C VAL A 497 -47.76 17.67 2.79
N LEU A 498 -47.58 16.49 3.38
CA LEU A 498 -48.68 15.73 3.96
C LEU A 498 -49.11 16.35 5.28
N LEU A 499 -50.35 16.82 5.34
CA LEU A 499 -51.04 17.12 6.60
C LEU A 499 -51.76 15.86 7.07
N HIS A 500 -51.22 15.21 8.11
CA HIS A 500 -51.75 13.96 8.66
C HIS A 500 -53.15 14.16 9.28
N LEU A 501 -53.99 13.13 9.23
CA LEU A 501 -55.36 13.12 9.80
C LEU A 501 -55.43 13.63 11.24
N SER A 502 -54.46 13.28 12.07
CA SER A 502 -54.41 13.69 13.48
C SER A 502 -54.24 15.20 13.69
N GLN A 503 -53.78 15.92 12.67
CA GLN A 503 -53.53 17.36 12.68
C GLN A 503 -54.58 18.15 11.89
N LEU A 504 -55.62 17.49 11.36
CA LEU A 504 -56.62 18.06 10.45
C LEU A 504 -57.86 18.66 11.13
N ASP A 505 -58.35 18.03 12.20
CA ASP A 505 -59.49 18.49 13.01
C ASP A 505 -59.28 18.05 14.48
N THR A 506 -60.00 18.70 15.39
CA THR A 506 -60.16 18.34 16.80
C THR A 506 -60.87 17.01 17.01
N ARG A 507 -61.85 16.69 16.14
CA ARG A 507 -62.58 15.42 16.14
C ARG A 507 -61.74 14.31 15.51
N HIS A 508 -61.96 13.08 15.93
CA HIS A 508 -61.33 11.93 15.28
C HIS A 508 -61.93 11.72 13.89
N VAL A 509 -61.11 11.84 12.85
CA VAL A 509 -61.54 11.72 11.45
C VAL A 509 -60.87 10.49 10.85
N SER A 510 -61.67 9.55 10.33
CA SER A 510 -61.18 8.33 9.69
C SER A 510 -60.79 8.51 8.23
N HIS A 511 -61.33 9.52 7.53
CA HIS A 511 -60.99 9.85 6.16
C HIS A 511 -61.16 11.36 5.90
N PRO A 512 -60.27 12.04 5.14
CA PRO A 512 -60.38 13.49 4.95
C PRO A 512 -61.67 13.93 4.25
N SER A 513 -62.31 13.04 3.49
CA SER A 513 -63.62 13.29 2.84
C SER A 513 -64.74 13.61 3.83
N ALA A 514 -64.63 13.20 5.10
CA ALA A 514 -65.62 13.52 6.13
C ALA A 514 -65.64 15.01 6.52
N LEU A 515 -64.64 15.78 6.09
CA LEU A 515 -64.52 17.21 6.37
C LEU A 515 -64.99 18.10 5.20
N ASN A 516 -65.60 17.50 4.15
CA ASN A 516 -66.03 18.18 2.93
C ASN A 516 -64.90 18.96 2.22
N LEU A 517 -63.65 18.56 2.42
CA LEU A 517 -62.49 19.14 1.76
C LEU A 517 -62.37 18.59 0.34
N LYS A 518 -62.18 19.48 -0.64
CA LYS A 518 -61.97 19.13 -2.05
C LYS A 518 -60.57 19.53 -2.50
N GLU A 519 -60.11 18.92 -3.58
CA GLU A 519 -58.90 19.35 -4.27
C GLU A 519 -59.09 20.78 -4.80
N GLY A 520 -58.09 21.64 -4.55
CA GLY A 520 -58.16 23.06 -4.85
C GLY A 520 -58.66 23.95 -3.70
N ASP A 521 -59.25 23.38 -2.64
CA ASP A 521 -59.69 24.18 -1.49
C ASP A 521 -58.48 24.78 -0.74
N GLN A 522 -58.67 25.99 -0.22
CA GLN A 522 -57.69 26.69 0.61
C GLN A 522 -58.01 26.48 2.09
N ILE A 523 -57.02 26.02 2.86
CA ILE A 523 -57.13 25.81 4.31
C ILE A 523 -56.03 26.56 5.06
N GLN A 524 -56.34 27.06 6.26
CA GLN A 524 -55.33 27.66 7.13
C GLN A 524 -54.62 26.61 7.96
N VAL A 525 -53.30 26.69 8.03
CA VAL A 525 -52.45 25.80 8.82
C VAL A 525 -51.39 26.61 9.57
N LYS A 526 -51.07 26.17 10.78
CA LYS A 526 -49.99 26.75 11.59
C LYS A 526 -48.70 25.96 11.38
N TYR A 527 -47.60 26.67 11.15
CA TYR A 527 -46.27 26.08 10.97
C TYR A 527 -45.49 26.00 12.29
N PHE A 528 -44.94 24.82 12.58
CA PHE A 528 -44.17 24.53 13.80
C PHE A 528 -42.70 24.21 13.51
N GLY A 529 -42.16 24.72 12.40
CA GLY A 529 -40.78 24.43 12.00
C GLY A 529 -40.65 23.10 11.24
N ARG A 530 -39.41 22.73 10.94
CA ARG A 530 -39.05 21.42 10.39
C ARG A 530 -38.62 20.49 11.51
N ASP A 531 -38.94 19.21 11.35
CA ASP A 531 -38.42 18.16 12.24
C ASP A 531 -36.89 18.04 12.08
N PRO A 532 -36.10 18.13 13.16
CA PRO A 532 -34.65 18.05 13.11
C PRO A 532 -34.11 16.74 12.51
N ALA A 533 -34.84 15.64 12.65
CA ALA A 533 -34.40 14.32 12.18
C ALA A 533 -34.81 14.02 10.73
N SER A 534 -36.08 14.30 10.36
CA SER A 534 -36.58 13.99 9.02
C SER A 534 -36.53 15.16 8.04
N GLY A 535 -36.30 16.39 8.50
CA GLY A 535 -36.36 17.61 7.68
C GLY A 535 -37.76 17.97 7.16
N GLN A 536 -38.80 17.21 7.52
CA GLN A 536 -40.18 17.43 7.07
C GLN A 536 -40.83 18.61 7.82
N MET A 537 -41.71 19.34 7.13
CA MET A 537 -42.43 20.47 7.73
C MET A 537 -43.51 19.99 8.70
N ARG A 538 -43.55 20.56 9.91
CA ARG A 538 -44.57 20.27 10.92
C ARG A 538 -45.70 21.29 10.80
N LEU A 539 -46.85 20.83 10.33
CA LEU A 539 -48.04 21.64 10.09
C LEU A 539 -49.21 21.14 10.94
N SER A 540 -50.05 22.05 11.43
CA SER A 540 -51.31 21.68 12.09
C SER A 540 -52.43 22.66 11.79
N ARG A 541 -53.58 22.12 11.41
CA ARG A 541 -54.85 22.85 11.35
C ARG A 541 -55.58 22.78 12.70
N LYS A 542 -55.47 21.63 13.38
CA LYS A 542 -56.08 21.37 14.70
C LYS A 542 -55.69 22.43 15.74
N SER A 543 -54.44 22.90 15.73
CA SER A 543 -53.98 23.93 16.66
C SER A 543 -54.74 25.27 16.51
N LEU A 544 -55.21 25.60 15.31
CA LEU A 544 -55.99 26.83 15.06
C LEU A 544 -57.42 26.73 15.60
N MET A 545 -57.99 25.52 15.61
CA MET A 545 -59.36 25.28 16.08
C MET A 545 -59.46 25.29 17.61
N LEU A 546 -58.34 25.13 18.32
CA LEU A 546 -58.26 25.14 19.78
C LEU A 546 -58.00 26.54 20.38
N THR A 547 -57.64 27.54 19.55
CA THR A 547 -57.27 28.88 20.02
C THR A 547 -58.14 29.95 19.37
N ALA A 548 -59.13 30.47 20.12
CA ALA A 548 -59.97 31.60 19.70
C ALA A 548 -59.23 32.95 19.85
N ASN A 549 -58.30 33.23 18.91
CA ASN A 549 -57.87 34.55 18.40
C ASN A 549 -56.41 34.50 17.90
N PRO A 550 -56.15 34.36 16.60
CA PRO A 550 -54.81 34.52 16.03
C PRO A 550 -54.59 35.93 15.44
N LYS A 551 -53.38 36.47 15.58
CA LYS A 551 -52.88 37.55 14.72
C LYS A 551 -52.68 36.98 13.30
N ILE A 552 -53.39 37.56 12.33
CA ILE A 552 -53.39 37.15 10.92
C ILE A 552 -52.21 37.86 10.23
N HIS A 553 -51.26 37.11 9.67
CA HIS A 553 -50.31 37.63 8.69
C HIS A 553 -50.82 37.35 7.27
N ARG A 554 -50.84 38.38 6.42
CA ARG A 554 -51.22 38.28 5.00
C ARG A 554 -50.00 37.86 4.16
N ASP A 555 -50.30 37.36 2.96
CA ASP A 555 -49.43 36.80 1.91
C ASP A 555 -47.91 37.01 2.06
N PRO A 556 -47.08 35.98 1.83
CA PRO A 556 -45.61 36.11 1.82
C PRO A 556 -45.04 36.90 0.62
N LEU A 557 -45.88 37.59 -0.18
CA LEU A 557 -45.48 38.26 -1.42
C LEU A 557 -46.12 39.65 -1.64
N ASN A 558 -46.45 40.36 -0.56
CA ASN A 558 -46.46 41.83 -0.59
C ASN A 558 -45.43 42.39 0.36
#